data_AF-A0A359EAG6-F1
#
_entry.id   AF-A0A359EAG6-F1
#
_cell.length_a   1.000
_cell.length_b   1.000
_cell.length_c   1.000
_cell.angle_alpha   90.00
_cell.angle_beta   90.00
_cell.angle_gamma   90.00
#
_symmetry.space_group_name_H-M   'P 1'
#
loop_
_entity.id
_entity.type
_entity.pdbx_description
1 polymer ?
#
loop_
_entity_poly.entity_id
_entity_poly.type
_entity_poly.pdbx_seq_one_letter_code
_entity_poly.pdbx_strand_id
1 'polypeptide(L)' 'MENGAEQLRSAFRELESCRYPDELRVTDAEILADYMLSTMRMEISAVHRTELIRFLEGEMAANQGVIVIQKDSGMFWAR' A
#
# COMPACT_ATOMS: atom_id res chain seq x y z
N MET A 1 3.29 1.42 10.59
CA MET A 1 3.48 1.47 12.06
C MET A 1 3.63 2.91 12.57
N GLU A 2 2.96 3.86 11.93
CA GLU A 2 3.31 5.29 11.91
C GLU A 2 3.44 5.97 13.28
N ASN A 3 2.42 5.90 14.13
CA ASN A 3 2.43 6.49 15.48
C ASN A 3 1.93 5.53 16.58
N GLY A 4 1.77 4.24 16.26
CA GLY A 4 1.16 3.27 17.16
C GLY A 4 1.91 3.08 18.49
N ALA A 5 3.25 3.17 18.47
CA ALA A 5 4.06 3.05 19.69
C ALA A 5 3.78 4.19 20.68
N GLU A 6 3.62 5.41 20.18
CA GLU A 6 3.37 6.60 21.01
C GLU A 6 2.00 6.54 21.66
N GLN A 7 0.98 6.09 20.92
CA GLN A 7 -0.37 5.90 21.44
C GLN A 7 -0.41 4.85 22.56
N LEU A 8 0.32 3.75 22.40
CA LEU A 8 0.31 2.61 23.33
C LEU A 8 1.14 2.84 24.61
N ARG A 9 2.15 3.72 24.59
CA ARG A 9 3.02 4.01 25.75
C ARG A 9 2.27 4.56 26.97
N SER A 10 1.08 5.13 26.78
CA SER A 10 0.23 5.60 27.87
C SER A 10 -0.35 4.45 28.71
N ALA A 11 -0.52 3.27 28.11
CA ALA A 11 -1.15 2.11 28.73
C ALA A 11 -0.16 1.00 29.10
N PHE A 12 0.97 0.90 28.39
CA PHE A 12 1.97 -0.15 28.59
C PHE A 12 3.34 0.45 28.90
N ARG A 13 3.98 -0.06 29.96
CA ARG A 13 5.27 0.45 30.44
C ARG A 13 6.43 -0.06 29.57
N GLU A 14 6.30 -1.27 29.03
CA GLU A 14 7.25 -1.89 28.13
C GLU A 14 6.56 -2.20 26.80
N LEU A 15 7.13 -1.67 25.71
CA LEU A 15 6.63 -1.87 24.34
C LEU A 15 7.82 -2.16 23.43
N GLU A 16 7.78 -3.31 22.76
CA GLU A 16 8.73 -3.71 21.74
C GLU A 16 8.03 -3.71 20.37
N SER A 17 8.70 -3.19 19.34
CA SER A 17 8.19 -3.11 17.98
C SER A 17 8.90 -4.11 17.08
N CYS A 18 8.16 -5.08 16.55
CA CYS A 18 8.65 -6.02 15.54
C CYS A 18 8.11 -5.61 14.17
N ARG A 19 8.97 -5.10 13.27
CA ARG A 19 8.59 -4.76 11.89
C ARG A 19 8.65 -6.00 11.01
N TYR A 20 7.67 -6.13 10.13
CA TYR A 20 7.63 -7.15 9.09
C TYR A 20 7.89 -6.46 7.75
N PRO A 21 9.14 -6.45 7.26
CA PRO A 21 9.44 -5.88 5.96
C PRO A 21 8.73 -6.71 4.90
N ASP A 22 7.79 -6.07 4.21
CA ASP A 22 7.00 -6.68 3.16
C ASP A 22 6.81 -5.68 2.03
N GLU A 23 6.92 -6.17 0.80
CA GLU A 23 6.69 -5.39 -0.40
C GLU A 23 5.79 -6.17 -1.36
N LEU A 24 4.76 -5.48 -1.85
CA LEU A 24 3.94 -6.00 -2.93
C LEU A 24 4.50 -5.48 -4.25
N ARG A 25 4.95 -6.39 -5.09
CA ARG A 25 5.46 -6.10 -6.43
C ARG A 25 4.34 -6.35 -7.42
N VAL A 26 3.89 -5.30 -8.12
CA VAL A 26 2.83 -5.40 -9.11
C VAL A 26 3.41 -5.13 -10.49
N THR A 27 3.24 -6.09 -11.39
CA THR A 27 3.77 -6.05 -12.78
C THR A 27 2.67 -5.91 -13.82
N ASP A 28 1.42 -5.74 -13.39
CA ASP A 28 0.25 -5.67 -14.25
C ASP A 28 -0.59 -4.43 -13.88
N ALA A 29 -0.67 -3.50 -14.83
CA ALA A 29 -1.36 -2.23 -14.64
C ALA A 29 -2.89 -2.40 -14.54
N GLU A 30 -3.47 -3.39 -15.23
CA GLU A 30 -4.91 -3.66 -15.18
C GLU A 30 -5.31 -4.21 -13.82
N ILE A 31 -4.56 -5.18 -13.30
CA ILE A 31 -4.81 -5.76 -11.97
C ILE A 31 -4.70 -4.68 -10.88
N LEU A 32 -3.70 -3.80 -10.99
CA LEU A 32 -3.55 -2.70 -10.04
C LEU A 32 -4.71 -1.71 -10.13
N ALA A 33 -5.13 -1.32 -11.33
CA ALA A 33 -6.27 -0.45 -11.54
C ALA A 33 -7.55 -1.06 -10.98
N ASP A 34 -7.83 -2.34 -11.25
CA ASP A 34 -9.01 -3.03 -10.75
C ASP A 34 -9.00 -3.12 -9.22
N TYR A 35 -7.84 -3.41 -8.61
CA TYR A 35 -7.70 -3.38 -7.15
C TYR A 35 -8.00 -1.98 -6.58
N MET A 36 -7.39 -0.93 -7.11
CA MET A 36 -7.63 0.45 -6.67
C MET A 36 -9.12 0.81 -6.76
N LEU A 37 -9.76 0.51 -7.90
CA LEU A 37 -11.18 0.78 -8.13
C LEU A 37 -12.09 -0.04 -7.22
N SER A 38 -11.70 -1.26 -6.84
CA SER A 38 -12.46 -2.09 -5.89
C SER A 38 -12.50 -1.50 -4.47
N THR A 39 -11.48 -0.73 -4.10
CA THR A 39 -11.36 -0.12 -2.76
C THR A 39 -12.03 1.25 -2.66
N MET A 40 -12.27 1.91 -3.79
CA MET A 40 -12.92 3.21 -3.85
C MET A 40 -14.44 3.05 -3.91
N ARG A 41 -15.18 3.80 -3.08
CA ARG A 41 -16.66 3.87 -3.15
C ARG A 41 -17.14 4.87 -4.21
N MET A 42 -16.48 4.94 -5.35
CA MET A 42 -16.80 5.91 -6.41
C MET A 42 -16.91 5.21 -7.75
N GLU A 43 -18.00 5.46 -8.47
CA GLU A 43 -18.12 4.99 -9.85
C GLU A 43 -17.22 5.84 -10.76
N ILE A 44 -16.26 5.19 -11.40
CA ILE A 44 -15.35 5.80 -12.35
C ILE A 44 -15.83 5.48 -13.77
N SER A 45 -15.84 6.48 -14.65
CA SER A 45 -16.18 6.28 -16.06
C SER A 45 -15.14 5.40 -16.76
N ALA A 46 -15.54 4.72 -17.84
CA ALA A 46 -14.62 3.90 -18.63
C ALA A 46 -13.44 4.70 -19.21
N VAL A 47 -13.65 6.00 -19.51
CA VAL A 47 -12.59 6.91 -19.99
C VAL A 47 -11.53 7.12 -18.91
N HIS A 48 -11.95 7.45 -17.69
CA HIS A 48 -11.03 7.64 -16.58
C HIS A 48 -10.32 6.35 -16.16
N ARG A 49 -10.97 5.18 -16.28
CA ARG A 49 -10.30 3.88 -16.08
C ARG A 49 -9.17 3.68 -17.09
N THR A 50 -9.42 4.00 -18.36
CA THR A 50 -8.41 3.85 -19.42
C THR A 50 -7.22 4.78 -19.20
N GLU A 51 -7.49 6.03 -18.78
CA GLU A 51 -6.44 6.99 -18.43
C GLU A 51 -5.60 6.54 -17.23
N LEU A 52 -6.24 5.97 -16.19
CA LEU A 52 -5.56 5.39 -15.05
C LEU A 52 -4.62 4.25 -15.48
N ILE A 53 -5.09 3.32 -16.31
CA ILE A 53 -4.26 2.20 -16.77
C ILE A 53 -3.06 2.72 -17.55
N ARG A 54 -3.24 3.64 -18.50
CA ARG A 54 -2.13 4.24 -19.26
C ARG A 54 -1.11 4.94 -18.37
N PHE A 55 -1.59 5.62 -17.33
CA PHE A 55 -0.73 6.23 -16.35
C PHE A 55 0.12 5.19 -15.62
N LEU A 56 -0.51 4.11 -15.12
CA LEU A 56 0.18 3.03 -14.42
C LEU A 56 1.18 2.29 -15.33
N GLU A 57 0.85 2.07 -16.59
CA GLU A 57 1.77 1.50 -17.60
C GLU A 57 3.00 2.40 -17.80
N GLY A 58 2.80 3.72 -17.89
CA GLY A 58 3.89 4.68 -18.00
C GLY A 58 4.82 4.65 -16.78
N GLU A 59 4.25 4.63 -15.58
CA GLU A 59 5.01 4.49 -14.33
C GLU A 59 5.75 3.17 -14.25
N MET A 60 5.13 2.06 -14.64
CA MET A 60 5.80 0.75 -14.71
C MET A 60 6.95 0.76 -15.70
N ALA A 61 6.76 1.30 -16.91
CA ALA A 61 7.81 1.38 -17.92
C ALA A 61 9.03 2.18 -17.42
N ALA A 62 8.79 3.26 -16.66
CA ALA A 62 9.85 4.04 -16.03
C ALA A 62 10.57 3.28 -14.90
N ASN A 63 9.88 2.35 -14.24
CA ASN A 63 10.37 1.62 -13.06
C ASN A 63 10.57 0.12 -13.33
N GLN A 64 11.27 -0.24 -14.42
CA GLN A 64 11.64 -1.63 -14.75
C GLN A 64 10.45 -2.62 -14.88
N GLY A 65 9.28 -2.10 -15.25
CA GLY A 65 8.05 -2.89 -15.40
C GLY A 65 7.37 -3.25 -14.09
N VAL A 66 7.72 -2.60 -12.97
CA VAL A 66 7.15 -2.93 -11.65
C VAL A 66 6.79 -1.69 -10.85
N ILE A 67 5.62 -1.74 -10.21
CA ILE A 67 5.27 -0.83 -9.12
C ILE A 67 5.50 -1.59 -7.80
N VAL A 68 6.34 -1.03 -6.95
CA VAL A 68 6.65 -1.59 -5.63
C VAL A 68 5.85 -0.83 -4.58
N ILE A 69 4.89 -1.51 -3.97
CA ILE A 69 4.07 -0.97 -2.87
C ILE A 69 4.69 -1.45 -1.56
N GLN A 70 5.32 -0.55 -0.82
CA GLN A 70 5.87 -0.84 0.50
C GLN A 70 4.78 -0.81 1.55
N LYS A 71 4.69 -1.85 2.37
CA LYS A 71 3.77 -1.88 3.51
C LYS A 71 4.56 -1.71 4.79
N ASP A 72 4.23 -0.66 5.56
CA ASP A 72 4.78 -0.51 6.90
C ASP A 72 3.94 -1.29 7.93
N SER A 73 4.07 -2.61 7.92
CA SER A 73 3.42 -3.55 8.84
C SER A 73 4.38 -4.10 9.90
N GLY A 74 3.79 -4.52 11.01
CA GLY A 74 4.51 -5.08 12.15
C GLY A 74 3.59 -5.28 13.34
N MET A 75 4.15 -5.72 14.45
CA MET A 75 3.43 -5.94 15.69
C MET A 75 4.12 -5.24 16.86
N PHE A 76 3.31 -4.70 17.77
CA PHE A 76 3.79 -4.25 19.07
C PHE A 76 3.57 -5.35 20.10
N TRP A 77 4.64 -5.70 20.82
CA TRP A 77 4.60 -6.60 21.97
C TRP A 77 4.65 -5.76 23.24
N ALA A 78 3.77 -6.04 24.20
CA ALA A 78 3.75 -5.37 25.49
C ALA A 78 3.91 -6.40 26.62
N ARG A 79 4.58 -5.99 27.70
CA ARG A 79 4.79 -6.78 28.93
C ARG A 79 4.33 -6.00 30.16
#